data_AF-A0A9D1YYF3-F1
#
_entry.id   AF-A0A9D1YYF3-F1
#
_cell.length_a   1.000
_cell.length_b   1.000
_cell.length_c   1.000
_cell.angle_alpha   90.00
_cell.angle_beta   90.00
_cell.angle_gamma   90.00
#
_symmetry.space_group_name_H-M   'P 1'
#
loop_
_entity.id
_entity.type
_entity.pdbx_description
1 polymer ?
#
loop_
_entity_poly.entity_id
_entity_poly.type
_entity_poly.pdbx_seq_one_letter_code
_entity_poly.pdbx_strand_id
1 'polypeptide(L)'
;MYVPDHLKWRILLAQELKRFYFERENAHRNCKRIFELYGRYLLGTTYDTFLSYLNQLKYEIGNLKLPSYVTAAIGLLEPLRIASERLRCRKANGTWNLVELTEEALSVLRERSAASRNYPNRIA
;
A
#
# COMPACT_ATOMS: atom_id res chain seq x y z
N MET A 1 2.59 -24.22 -13.85
CA MET A 1 1.19 -24.64 -13.58
C MET A 1 0.45 -23.44 -12.99
N TYR A 2 -0.68 -23.03 -13.58
CA TYR A 2 -1.51 -21.94 -13.06
C TYR A 2 -2.27 -22.44 -11.83
N VAL A 3 -1.97 -21.90 -10.65
CA VAL A 3 -2.74 -22.18 -9.42
C VAL A 3 -3.84 -21.12 -9.35
N PRO A 4 -5.13 -21.48 -9.49
CA PRO A 4 -6.23 -20.51 -9.54
C PRO A 4 -6.25 -19.54 -8.36
N ASP A 5 -5.80 -19.99 -7.19
CA ASP A 5 -5.75 -19.15 -5.99
C ASP A 5 -4.72 -18.02 -6.10
N HIS A 6 -3.65 -18.17 -6.88
CA HIS A 6 -2.67 -17.10 -7.06
C HIS A 6 -3.27 -15.85 -7.70
N LEU A 7 -4.24 -16.02 -8.61
CA LEU A 7 -4.98 -14.89 -9.17
C LEU A 7 -5.84 -14.22 -8.10
N LYS A 8 -6.59 -15.00 -7.33
CA LYS A 8 -7.45 -14.49 -6.25
C LYS A 8 -6.63 -13.73 -5.19
N TRP A 9 -5.44 -14.22 -4.84
CA TRP A 9 -4.51 -13.53 -3.95
C TRP A 9 -4.05 -12.18 -4.52
N ARG A 10 -3.67 -12.11 -5.80
CA ARG A 10 -3.31 -10.83 -6.45
C ARG A 10 -4.47 -9.84 -6.47
N ILE A 11 -5.69 -10.33 -6.71
CA ILE A 11 -6.89 -9.49 -6.67
C ILE A 11 -7.11 -8.93 -5.27
N LEU A 12 -7.04 -9.77 -4.23
CA LEU A 12 -7.15 -9.33 -2.84
C LEU A 12 -6.07 -8.29 -2.48
N LEU A 13 -4.81 -8.51 -2.87
CA LEU A 13 -3.74 -7.54 -2.66
C LEU A 13 -4.03 -6.21 -3.36
N ALA A 14 -4.54 -6.22 -4.59
CA ALA A 14 -4.91 -5.01 -5.32
C ALA A 14 -6.05 -4.24 -4.64
N GLN A 15 -7.09 -4.95 -4.21
CA GLN A 15 -8.21 -4.37 -3.47
C GLN A 15 -7.74 -3.75 -2.15
N GLU A 16 -6.79 -4.39 -1.48
CA GLU A 16 -6.27 -3.91 -0.20
C GLU A 16 -5.35 -2.69 -0.35
N LEU A 17 -4.56 -2.63 -1.42
CA LEU A 17 -3.83 -1.42 -1.81
C LEU A 17 -4.79 -0.24 -2.05
N LYS A 18 -5.91 -0.48 -2.75
CA LYS A 18 -6.94 0.55 -2.92
C LYS A 18 -7.54 0.95 -1.57
N ARG A 19 -7.87 0.00 -0.70
CA ARG A 19 -8.49 0.29 0.60
C ARG A 19 -7.64 1.22 1.47
N PHE A 20 -6.32 1.05 1.50
CA PHE A 20 -5.43 1.85 2.34
C PHE A 20 -5.07 3.22 1.74
N TYR A 21 -4.94 3.32 0.42
CA TYR A 21 -4.28 4.47 -0.21
C TYR A 21 -5.18 5.30 -1.12
N PHE A 22 -6.45 4.90 -1.27
CA PHE A 22 -7.38 5.60 -2.14
C PHE A 22 -7.96 6.86 -1.51
N GLU A 23 -7.89 7.96 -2.26
CA GLU A 23 -8.46 9.27 -1.92
C GLU A 23 -9.51 9.64 -3.00
N ARG A 24 -10.73 9.97 -2.56
CA ARG A 24 -11.89 10.19 -3.45
C ARG A 24 -11.74 11.40 -4.37
N GLU A 25 -11.11 12.46 -3.88
CA GLU A 25 -11.02 13.77 -4.55
C GLU A 25 -10.30 13.71 -5.90
N ASN A 26 -9.52 12.66 -6.18
CA ASN A 26 -8.91 12.45 -7.50
C ASN A 26 -8.73 10.96 -7.84
N ALA A 27 -9.85 10.23 -7.88
CA ALA A 27 -9.90 8.78 -8.03
C ALA A 27 -8.98 8.20 -9.13
N HIS A 28 -8.96 8.80 -10.32
CA HIS A 28 -8.18 8.28 -11.44
C HIS A 28 -6.67 8.48 -11.26
N ARG A 29 -6.22 9.69 -10.87
CA ARG A 29 -4.79 9.93 -10.59
C ARG A 29 -4.33 9.12 -9.37
N ASN A 30 -5.22 8.94 -8.40
CA ASN A 30 -4.95 8.17 -7.21
C ASN A 30 -4.72 6.68 -7.53
N CYS A 31 -5.59 6.02 -8.30
CA CYS A 31 -5.39 4.63 -8.70
C CYS A 31 -4.06 4.39 -9.44
N LYS A 32 -3.70 5.30 -10.36
CA LYS A 32 -2.43 5.24 -11.09
C LYS A 32 -1.24 5.37 -10.13
N ARG A 33 -1.28 6.32 -9.20
CA ARG A 33 -0.26 6.50 -8.17
C ARG A 33 -0.10 5.27 -7.28
N ILE A 34 -1.21 4.67 -6.82
CA ILE A 34 -1.17 3.43 -6.01
C ILE A 34 -0.45 2.31 -6.77
N PHE A 35 -0.79 2.15 -8.05
CA PHE A 35 -0.15 1.14 -8.89
C PHE A 35 1.35 1.41 -9.06
N GLU A 36 1.74 2.64 -9.41
CA GLU A 36 3.13 3.01 -9.67
C GLU A 36 4.01 2.89 -8.43
N LEU A 37 3.49 3.23 -7.25
CA LEU A 37 4.24 3.14 -5.99
C LEU A 37 4.30 1.71 -5.44
N TYR A 38 3.20 0.96 -5.53
CA TYR A 38 3.06 -0.31 -4.81
C TYR A 38 2.67 -1.48 -5.72
N GLY A 39 1.59 -1.30 -6.50
CA GLY A 39 0.99 -2.38 -7.28
C GLY A 39 1.96 -3.02 -8.29
N ARG A 40 2.79 -2.24 -8.97
CA ARG A 40 3.74 -2.74 -9.98
C ARG A 40 4.75 -3.73 -9.42
N TYR A 41 5.17 -3.54 -8.16
CA TYR A 41 6.18 -4.37 -7.51
C TYR A 41 5.56 -5.58 -6.82
N LEU A 42 4.39 -5.41 -6.19
CA LEU A 42 3.74 -6.47 -5.42
C LEU A 42 2.97 -7.47 -6.28
N LEU A 43 2.40 -7.01 -7.40
CA LEU A 43 1.47 -7.81 -8.19
C LEU A 43 2.10 -8.39 -9.47
N GLY A 44 3.24 -7.84 -9.90
CA GLY A 44 3.94 -8.27 -11.12
C GLY A 44 3.04 -8.23 -12.36
N THR A 45 2.30 -7.13 -12.53
CA THR A 45 1.24 -7.00 -13.54
C THR A 45 1.20 -5.59 -14.12
N THR A 46 0.49 -5.40 -15.24
CA THR A 46 0.29 -4.07 -15.86
C THR A 46 -0.78 -3.25 -15.13
N TYR A 47 -0.81 -1.94 -15.40
CA TYR A 47 -1.82 -1.05 -14.83
C TYR A 47 -3.24 -1.44 -15.22
N ASP A 48 -3.48 -1.81 -16.49
CA ASP A 48 -4.82 -2.22 -16.96
C ASP A 48 -5.29 -3.49 -16.26
N THR A 49 -4.40 -4.45 -16.04
CA THR A 49 -4.73 -5.65 -15.26
C THR A 49 -4.99 -5.30 -13.79
N PHE A 50 -4.23 -4.36 -13.20
CA PHE A 50 -4.52 -3.86 -11.85
C PHE A 50 -5.92 -3.23 -11.77
N LEU A 51 -6.29 -2.36 -12.72
CA LEU A 51 -7.65 -1.80 -12.79
C LEU A 51 -8.70 -2.89 -12.93
N SER A 52 -8.41 -3.92 -13.74
CA SER A 52 -9.29 -5.08 -13.85
C SER A 52 -9.49 -5.79 -12.51
N TYR A 53 -8.46 -5.95 -11.67
CA TYR A 53 -8.57 -6.58 -10.35
C TYR A 53 -9.44 -5.77 -9.37
N LEU A 54 -9.53 -4.45 -9.56
CA LEU A 54 -10.40 -3.60 -8.75
C LEU A 54 -11.88 -3.71 -9.13
N ASN A 55 -12.21 -4.33 -10.27
CA ASN A 55 -13.59 -4.56 -10.67
C ASN A 55 -14.19 -5.76 -9.92
N GLN A 56 -14.98 -5.46 -8.90
CA GLN A 56 -15.63 -6.46 -8.02
C GLN A 56 -16.65 -7.33 -8.74
N LEU A 57 -17.18 -6.91 -9.89
CA LEU A 57 -18.15 -7.69 -10.66
C LEU A 57 -17.49 -8.75 -11.55
N LYS A 58 -16.17 -8.62 -11.78
CA LYS A 58 -15.46 -9.46 -12.75
C LYS A 58 -14.94 -10.77 -12.15
N TYR A 59 -14.66 -10.80 -10.85
CA TYR A 59 -13.97 -11.93 -10.21
C TYR A 59 -14.69 -12.39 -8.94
N GLU A 60 -14.96 -13.68 -8.86
CA GLU A 60 -15.47 -14.32 -7.66
C GLU A 60 -14.31 -14.70 -6.71
N ILE A 61 -14.26 -14.06 -5.55
CA ILE A 61 -13.20 -14.27 -4.55
C ILE A 61 -13.61 -15.31 -3.49
N GLY A 62 -14.91 -15.55 -3.32
CA GLY A 62 -15.44 -16.45 -2.29
C GLY A 62 -15.10 -15.96 -0.87
N ASN A 63 -14.80 -16.91 0.03
CA ASN A 63 -14.44 -16.63 1.43
C ASN A 63 -12.94 -16.36 1.66
N LEU A 64 -12.16 -16.18 0.59
CA LEU A 64 -10.73 -15.96 0.69
C LEU A 64 -10.44 -14.60 1.35
N LYS A 65 -9.54 -14.59 2.33
CA LYS A 65 -9.11 -13.38 3.04
C LYS A 65 -7.60 -13.36 3.17
N LEU A 66 -7.02 -12.16 3.04
CA LEU A 66 -5.61 -11.97 3.34
C LEU A 66 -5.35 -12.26 4.82
N PRO A 67 -4.24 -12.95 5.16
CA PRO A 67 -3.79 -13.04 6.54
C PRO A 67 -3.57 -11.65 7.13
N SER A 68 -3.88 -11.47 8.42
CA SER A 68 -3.83 -10.16 9.09
C SER A 68 -2.46 -9.48 9.01
N TYR A 69 -1.37 -10.25 9.09
CA TYR A 69 -0.01 -9.71 8.96
C TYR A 69 0.28 -9.17 7.55
N VAL A 70 -0.33 -9.74 6.51
CA VAL A 70 -0.22 -9.23 5.12
C VAL A 70 -0.95 -7.91 5.00
N THR A 71 -2.19 -7.84 5.51
CA THR A 71 -2.96 -6.59 5.56
C THR A 71 -2.21 -5.49 6.32
N ALA A 72 -1.60 -5.81 7.47
CA ALA A 72 -0.80 -4.88 8.24
C ALA A 72 0.43 -4.40 7.45
N ALA A 73 1.16 -5.30 6.81
CA ALA A 73 2.31 -4.95 5.97
C ALA A 73 1.92 -4.00 4.82
N ILE A 74 0.78 -4.24 4.17
CA ILE A 74 0.25 -3.36 3.12
C ILE A 74 -0.03 -1.97 3.68
N GLY A 75 -0.65 -1.85 4.85
CA GLY A 75 -0.93 -0.55 5.49
C GLY A 75 0.34 0.21 5.92
N LEU A 76 1.48 -0.48 6.06
CA LEU A 76 2.76 0.10 6.44
C LEU A 76 3.62 0.54 5.25
N LEU A 77 3.24 0.25 4.00
CA LEU A 77 4.04 0.57 2.81
C LEU A 77 4.36 2.07 2.70
N GLU A 78 3.38 2.95 2.93
CA GLU A 78 3.61 4.40 2.84
C GLU A 78 4.51 4.95 3.96
N PRO A 79 4.31 4.60 5.25
CA PRO A 79 5.28 4.90 6.30
C PRO A 79 6.69 4.41 5.99
N LEU A 80 6.83 3.16 5.50
CA LEU A 80 8.13 2.59 5.13
C LEU A 80 8.77 3.36 3.97
N ARG A 81 7.99 3.74 2.96
CA ARG A 81 8.45 4.53 1.81
C ARG A 81 9.00 5.88 2.26
N ILE A 82 8.27 6.59 3.12
CA ILE A 82 8.71 7.90 3.66
C ILE A 82 9.96 7.72 4.52
N ALA A 83 9.98 6.74 5.41
CA ALA A 83 11.12 6.46 6.27
C ALA A 83 12.39 6.17 5.47
N SER A 84 12.26 5.33 4.43
CA SER A 84 13.34 4.99 3.51
C SER A 84 13.90 6.23 2.81
N GLU A 85 13.02 7.12 2.34
CA GLU A 85 13.41 8.37 1.69
C GLU A 85 14.10 9.34 2.65
N ARG A 86 13.58 9.50 3.88
CA ARG A 86 14.20 10.32 4.93
C ARG A 86 15.59 9.82 5.32
N LEU A 87 15.76 8.49 5.44
CA LEU A 87 17.05 7.87 5.72
C LEU A 87 18.01 8.07 4.55
N ARG A 88 17.54 7.88 3.31
CA ARG A 88 18.32 8.12 2.09
C ARG A 88 18.84 9.57 2.02
N CYS A 89 18.00 10.56 2.35
CA CYS A 89 18.40 11.96 2.35
C CYS A 89 19.42 12.30 3.46
N ARG A 90 19.29 11.71 4.65
CA ARG A 90 20.23 11.93 5.77
C ARG A 90 21.57 11.22 5.57
N LYS A 91 21.56 10.07 4.91
CA LYS A 91 22.73 9.22 4.70
C LYS A 91 22.98 9.04 3.21
N ALA A 92 23.46 10.11 2.56
CA ALA A 92 23.74 10.13 1.12
C ALA A 92 24.60 8.93 0.63
N ASN A 93 25.45 8.38 1.50
CA ASN A 93 26.37 7.27 1.19
C ASN A 93 26.21 6.04 2.12
N GLY A 94 25.21 6.03 3.00
CA GLY A 94 25.12 5.04 4.09
C GLY A 94 23.98 4.04 3.89
N THR A 95 24.28 2.75 3.97
CA THR A 95 23.28 1.70 4.17
C THR A 95 22.62 1.89 5.53
N TRP A 96 21.30 2.09 5.56
CA TRP A 96 20.52 1.97 6.78
C TRP A 96 20.20 0.50 7.05
N ASN A 97 20.06 0.13 8.32
CA ASN A 97 19.64 -1.22 8.69
C ASN A 97 18.13 -1.29 8.98
N LEU A 98 17.61 -2.49 9.20
CA LEU A 98 16.19 -2.71 9.44
C LEU A 98 15.68 -2.03 10.73
N VAL A 99 16.52 -1.93 11.77
CA VAL A 99 16.17 -1.27 13.03
C VAL A 99 15.96 0.22 12.78
N GLU A 100 16.91 0.89 12.12
CA GLU A 100 16.82 2.32 11.79
C GLU A 100 15.60 2.62 10.91
N LEU A 101 15.30 1.76 9.93
CA LEU A 101 14.10 1.90 9.11
C LEU A 101 12.82 1.78 9.95
N THR A 102 12.79 0.83 10.89
CA THR A 102 11.63 0.58 11.75
C THR A 102 11.39 1.74 12.71
N GLU A 103 12.44 2.29 13.31
CA GLU A 103 12.37 3.47 14.18
C GLU A 103 11.86 4.69 13.41
N GLU A 104 12.38 4.93 12.21
CA GLU A 104 11.93 6.05 11.39
C GLU A 104 10.48 5.87 10.91
N ALA A 105 10.08 4.66 10.52
CA ALA A 105 8.69 4.36 10.15
C ALA A 105 7.74 4.56 11.33
N LEU A 106 8.17 4.21 12.55
CA LEU A 106 7.41 4.47 13.77
C LEU A 106 7.28 5.99 14.04
N SER A 107 8.32 6.78 13.77
CA SER A 107 8.23 8.25 13.84
C SER A 107 7.18 8.79 12.86
N VAL A 108 7.21 8.35 11.60
CA VAL A 108 6.24 8.75 10.58
C VAL A 108 4.80 8.43 11.01
N LEU A 109 4.57 7.25 11.60
CA LEU A 109 3.26 6.86 12.13
C LEU A 109 2.80 7.77 13.28
N ARG A 110 3.69 8.12 14.21
CA ARG A 110 3.39 9.02 15.33
C ARG A 110 3.04 10.42 14.84
N GLU A 111 3.80 10.96 13.89
CA GLU A 111 3.54 12.27 13.27
C GLU A 111 2.15 12.31 12.60
N ARG A 112 1.81 11.28 11.82
CA ARG A 112 0.50 11.17 11.17
C ARG A 112 -0.65 11.05 12.17
N SER A 113 -0.44 10.28 13.24
CA SER A 113 -1.41 10.13 14.32
C SER A 113 -1.66 11.46 15.04
N ALA A 114 -0.60 12.25 15.27
CA ALA A 114 -0.72 13.59 15.85
C ALA A 114 -1.44 14.57 14.91
N ALA A 115 -1.12 14.54 13.60
CA ALA A 115 -1.77 15.37 12.60
C ALA A 115 -3.28 15.05 12.47
N SER A 116 -3.65 13.77 12.54
CA SER A 116 -5.06 13.34 12.50
C SER A 116 -5.84 13.76 13.75
N ARG A 117 -5.21 13.76 14.94
CA ARG A 117 -5.83 14.29 16.17
C ARG A 117 -6.06 15.79 16.12
N ASN A 118 -5.17 16.53 15.45
CA ASN A 118 -5.25 17.99 15.35
C ASN A 118 -6.26 18.46 14.29
N TYR A 119 -6.65 17.60 13.34
CA TYR A 119 -7.62 17.92 12.27
C TYR A 119 -8.58 16.74 12.00
N PRO A 120 -9.57 16.49 12.89
CA PRO A 120 -10.42 15.30 12.83
C PRO A 120 -11.40 15.22 11.63
N ASN A 121 -11.61 16.31 10.87
CA ASN A 121 -12.69 16.41 9.87
C ASN A 121 -12.26 16.34 8.39
N ARG A 122 -11.16 15.66 8.03
CA ARG A 122 -10.73 15.52 6.62
C ARG A 122 -10.99 14.16 5.96
N ILE A 123 -11.82 13.29 6.55
CA ILE A 123 -12.21 12.03 5.91
C ILE A 123 -13.74 11.94 5.87
N ALA A 124 -14.30 12.24 4.69
CA ALA A 124 -15.67 11.93 4.28
C ALA A 124 -15.65 11.41 2.83
#